data_AF-A0A7K4H5S2-F1
#
_entry.id   AF-A0A7K4H5S2-F1
#
_cell.length_a   1.000
_cell.length_b   1.000
_cell.length_c   1.000
_cell.angle_alpha   90.00
_cell.angle_beta   90.00
_cell.angle_gamma   90.00
#
_symmetry.space_group_name_H-M   'P 1'
#
loop_
_entity.id
_entity.type
_entity.pdbx_description
1 polymer ?
#
loop_
_entity_poly.entity_id
_entity_poly.type
_entity_poly.pdbx_seq_one_letter_code
_entity_poly.pdbx_strand_id
1 'polypeptide(L)'
;MNQNEKKKIKSFGRECLVPLIVIGIFLIISNVLFNFPKFLMRRTFSWIIYSFGIDMVLISIFLFFEVFEIIKPIRSYKFLFYYSYYSLTIYLSHNLLYFLFFQQLNVFTIWFFITGAFIFIGISMRAIYKRWEGKASIKVQIGKLSLGFAMKIEKKLHKKYNNNIRI
;
A
#
# COMPACT_ATOMS: atom_id res chain seq x y z
N MET A 1 0.18 -16.83 21.57
CA MET A 1 1.42 -16.13 21.19
C MET A 1 2.28 -16.01 22.43
N ASN A 2 3.46 -16.62 22.40
CA ASN A 2 4.32 -16.83 23.56
C ASN A 2 5.01 -15.51 23.97
N GLN A 3 5.32 -15.28 25.25
CA GLN A 3 5.94 -14.02 25.70
C GLN A 3 7.29 -13.74 25.01
N ASN A 4 8.04 -14.79 24.67
CA ASN A 4 9.29 -14.69 23.90
C ASN A 4 9.06 -14.28 22.43
N GLU A 5 7.96 -14.71 21.80
CA GLU A 5 7.63 -14.29 20.42
C GLU A 5 7.28 -12.81 20.35
N LYS A 6 6.51 -12.31 21.34
CA LYS A 6 6.20 -10.88 21.45
C LYS A 6 7.44 -10.02 21.63
N LYS A 7 8.40 -10.44 22.45
CA LYS A 7 9.68 -9.73 22.62
C LYS A 7 10.50 -9.72 21.33
N LYS A 8 10.57 -10.84 20.62
CA LYS A 8 11.34 -10.97 19.36
C LYS A 8 10.77 -10.13 18.22
N ILE A 9 9.44 -10.04 18.10
CA ILE A 9 8.77 -9.19 17.11
C ILE A 9 8.95 -7.71 17.43
N LYS A 10 8.91 -7.33 18.73
CA LYS A 10 9.18 -5.96 19.15
C LYS A 10 10.63 -5.53 18.89
N SER A 11 11.60 -6.41 19.14
CA SER A 11 13.02 -6.11 18.86
C SER A 11 13.27 -5.98 17.36
N PHE A 12 12.76 -6.92 16.56
CA PHE A 12 12.88 -6.88 15.10
C PHE A 12 12.19 -5.66 14.48
N GLY A 13 10.99 -5.32 14.97
CA GLY A 13 10.28 -4.12 14.55
C GLY A 13 11.08 -2.85 14.83
N ARG A 14 11.72 -2.75 16.00
CA ARG A 14 12.54 -1.59 16.35
C ARG A 14 13.80 -1.46 15.48
N GLU A 15 14.48 -2.57 15.21
CA GLU A 15 15.68 -2.61 14.36
C GLU A 15 15.40 -2.20 12.91
N CYS A 16 14.18 -2.45 12.41
CA CYS A 16 13.79 -2.07 11.04
C CYS A 16 13.11 -0.69 10.96
N LEU A 17 12.31 -0.30 11.96
CA LEU A 17 11.56 0.97 11.94
C LEU A 17 12.45 2.18 12.18
N VAL A 18 13.45 2.08 13.07
CA VAL A 18 14.36 3.19 13.36
C VAL A 18 15.14 3.62 12.11
N PRO A 19 15.83 2.73 11.36
CA PRO A 19 16.53 3.15 10.16
C PRO A 19 15.59 3.67 9.08
N LEU A 20 14.36 3.14 8.98
CA LEU A 20 13.36 3.63 8.03
C LEU A 20 12.96 5.09 8.30
N ILE A 21 12.77 5.45 9.58
CA ILE A 21 12.50 6.83 10.00
C ILE A 21 13.71 7.73 9.71
N VAL A 22 14.91 7.28 10.05
CA VAL A 22 16.15 8.06 9.85
C VAL A 22 16.37 8.35 8.37
N ILE A 23 16.23 7.34 7.50
CA ILE A 23 16.34 7.49 6.05
C ILE A 23 15.25 8.43 5.53
N GLY A 24 14.00 8.27 5.97
CA GLY A 24 12.90 9.13 5.56
C GLY A 24 13.13 10.61 5.92
N ILE A 25 13.53 10.89 7.17
CA ILE A 25 13.87 12.23 7.63
C ILE A 25 15.06 12.80 6.84
N PHE A 26 16.10 11.99 6.60
CA PHE A 26 17.25 12.41 5.81
C PHE A 26 16.87 12.81 4.37
N LEU A 27 15.99 12.03 3.72
CA LEU A 27 15.47 12.36 2.38
C LEU A 27 14.66 13.66 2.37
N ILE A 28 13.87 13.92 3.42
CA ILE A 28 13.12 15.17 3.56
C ILE A 28 14.08 16.36 3.73
N ILE A 29 14.99 16.29 4.70
CA ILE A 29 15.92 17.39 5.03
C ILE A 29 16.84 17.69 3.85
N SER A 30 17.42 16.66 3.22
CA SER A 30 18.29 16.86 2.06
C SER A 30 17.53 17.54 0.91
N ASN A 31 16.30 17.14 0.60
CA ASN A 31 15.55 17.82 -0.47
C ASN A 31 15.21 19.27 -0.15
N VAL A 32 14.83 19.54 1.11
CA VAL A 32 14.53 20.90 1.54
C VAL A 32 15.76 21.78 1.47
N LEU A 33 16.95 21.29 1.85
CA LEU A 33 18.19 22.09 1.81
C LEU A 33 18.73 22.30 0.38
N PHE A 34 18.75 21.26 -0.46
CA PHE A 34 19.38 21.33 -1.78
C PHE A 34 18.47 21.87 -2.89
N ASN A 35 17.14 21.74 -2.76
CA ASN A 35 16.19 22.09 -3.81
C ASN A 35 15.16 23.15 -3.39
N PHE A 36 15.42 23.94 -2.35
CA PHE A 36 14.55 25.06 -1.99
C PHE A 36 14.51 26.12 -3.11
N PRO A 37 13.34 26.65 -3.54
CA PRO A 37 11.97 26.28 -3.21
C PRO A 37 11.33 25.28 -4.20
N LYS A 38 12.09 24.84 -5.21
CA LYS A 38 11.63 23.95 -6.30
C LYS A 38 11.21 22.56 -5.83
N PHE A 39 11.56 22.15 -4.61
CA PHE A 39 11.17 20.86 -4.04
C PHE A 39 9.64 20.66 -3.97
N LEU A 40 8.85 21.73 -3.88
CA LEU A 40 7.37 21.70 -3.89
C LEU A 40 6.74 21.65 -5.29
N MET A 41 7.56 21.75 -6.34
CA MET A 41 7.09 21.85 -7.71
C MET A 41 6.69 20.45 -8.21
N ARG A 42 5.37 20.24 -8.35
CA ARG A 42 4.78 18.96 -8.77
C ARG A 42 5.32 18.55 -10.14
N ARG A 43 5.67 17.26 -10.29
CA ARG A 43 6.31 16.61 -11.48
C ARG A 43 7.85 16.68 -11.56
N THR A 44 8.53 17.19 -10.53
CA THR A 44 10.00 17.11 -10.47
C THR A 44 10.46 15.86 -9.73
N PHE A 45 11.67 15.40 -10.05
CA PHE A 45 12.30 14.28 -9.34
C PHE A 45 12.48 14.60 -7.84
N SER A 46 12.76 15.85 -7.51
CA SER A 46 12.83 16.38 -6.14
C SER A 46 11.53 16.18 -5.37
N TRP A 47 10.36 16.46 -5.98
CA TRP A 47 9.05 16.22 -5.37
C TRP A 47 8.80 14.74 -5.09
N ILE A 48 9.22 13.85 -5.99
CA ILE A 48 9.06 12.39 -5.82
C ILE A 48 9.88 11.91 -4.61
N ILE A 49 11.15 12.30 -4.51
CA ILE A 49 12.01 11.92 -3.39
C ILE A 49 11.47 12.49 -2.07
N TYR A 50 11.04 13.75 -2.07
CA TYR A 50 10.45 14.40 -0.90
C TYR A 50 9.18 13.68 -0.42
N SER A 51 8.27 13.38 -1.34
CA SER A 51 7.02 12.65 -1.03
C SER A 51 7.31 11.25 -0.51
N PHE A 52 8.29 10.55 -1.09
CA PHE A 52 8.71 9.24 -0.66
C PHE A 52 9.30 9.24 0.76
N GLY A 53 10.08 10.28 1.10
CA GLY A 53 10.58 10.48 2.47
C GLY A 53 9.43 10.67 3.48
N ILE A 54 8.40 11.45 3.11
CA ILE A 54 7.19 11.62 3.93
C ILE A 54 6.47 10.29 4.12
N ASP A 55 6.23 9.54 3.04
CA ASP A 55 5.54 8.25 3.10
C ASP A 55 6.29 7.24 4.00
N MET A 56 7.63 7.19 3.90
CA MET A 56 8.47 6.34 4.77
C MET A 56 8.30 6.68 6.26
N VAL A 57 8.35 7.98 6.61
CA VAL A 57 8.16 8.42 8.00
C VAL A 57 6.75 8.08 8.48
N LEU A 58 5.74 8.35 7.65
CA LEU A 58 4.33 8.14 8.01
C LEU A 58 4.01 6.66 8.23
N ILE A 59 4.45 5.78 7.33
CA ILE A 59 4.30 4.32 7.48
C ILE A 59 5.03 3.83 8.73
N SER A 60 6.23 4.34 9.00
CA SER A 60 6.99 3.95 10.19
C SER A 60 6.28 4.32 11.48
N ILE A 61 5.66 5.51 11.54
CA ILE A 61 4.85 5.95 12.68
C ILE A 61 3.65 5.02 12.88
N PHE A 62 2.93 4.66 11.81
CA PHE A 62 1.81 3.73 11.91
C PHE A 62 2.22 2.35 12.40
N LEU A 63 3.30 1.79 11.84
CA LEU A 63 3.85 0.51 12.27
C LEU A 63 4.37 0.56 13.71
N PHE A 64 4.93 1.69 14.15
CA PHE A 64 5.30 1.89 15.54
C PHE A 64 4.07 1.77 16.46
N PHE A 65 2.96 2.44 16.14
CA PHE A 65 1.73 2.29 16.92
C PHE A 65 1.21 0.85 16.97
N GLU A 66 1.34 0.10 15.87
CA GLU A 66 0.94 -1.30 15.78
C GLU A 66 1.87 -2.23 16.59
N VAL A 67 3.18 -2.14 16.41
CA VAL A 67 4.19 -2.99 17.09
C VAL A 67 4.17 -2.81 18.61
N PHE A 68 3.97 -1.57 19.08
CA PHE A 68 3.95 -1.29 20.51
C PHE A 68 2.59 -1.57 21.17
N GLU A 69 1.58 -2.02 20.42
CA GLU A 69 0.21 -2.27 20.90
C GLU A 69 -0.36 -1.07 21.69
N ILE A 70 0.11 0.17 21.43
CA ILE A 70 -0.31 1.40 22.15
C ILE A 70 -1.82 1.60 21.97
N ILE A 71 -2.31 1.32 20.77
CA ILE A 71 -3.73 1.17 20.47
C ILE A 71 -4.00 -0.32 20.43
N LYS A 72 -4.56 -0.91 21.50
CA LYS A 72 -5.03 -2.30 21.49
C LYS A 72 -6.29 -2.37 20.60
N PRO A 73 -6.20 -2.84 19.35
CA PRO A 73 -7.37 -2.88 18.49
C PRO A 73 -8.21 -4.09 18.95
N ILE A 74 -9.34 -3.83 19.61
CA ILE A 74 -10.26 -4.86 20.16
C ILE A 74 -10.73 -5.88 19.09
N ARG A 75 -10.62 -5.52 17.81
CA ARG A 75 -10.71 -6.41 16.65
C ARG A 75 -9.47 -6.20 15.81
N SER A 76 -8.84 -7.28 15.36
CA SER A 76 -7.85 -7.34 14.28
C SER A 76 -8.16 -6.29 13.21
N TYR A 77 -7.64 -5.07 13.37
CA TYR A 77 -7.85 -4.01 12.41
C TYR A 77 -6.82 -4.25 11.34
N LYS A 78 -7.23 -5.10 10.40
CA LYS A 78 -6.68 -5.34 9.07
C LYS A 78 -6.62 -4.04 8.24
N PHE A 79 -6.48 -2.84 8.79
CA PHE A 79 -6.50 -1.61 7.99
C PHE A 79 -5.37 -1.61 6.96
N LEU A 80 -4.13 -1.84 7.40
CA LEU A 80 -2.99 -2.02 6.50
C LEU A 80 -3.17 -3.22 5.58
N PHE A 81 -3.79 -4.30 6.08
CA PHE A 81 -4.12 -5.46 5.25
C PHE A 81 -5.13 -5.12 4.16
N TYR A 82 -6.22 -4.40 4.44
CA TYR A 82 -7.24 -3.97 3.48
C TYR A 82 -6.65 -2.96 2.50
N TYR A 83 -5.87 -2.00 3.00
CA TYR A 83 -5.16 -1.03 2.17
C TYR A 83 -4.20 -1.72 1.21
N SER A 84 -3.39 -2.68 1.67
CA SER A 84 -2.49 -3.47 0.83
C SER A 84 -3.24 -4.40 -0.14
N TYR A 85 -4.36 -4.97 0.31
CA TYR A 85 -5.17 -5.90 -0.47
C TYR A 85 -5.91 -5.22 -1.62
N TYR A 86 -6.30 -3.96 -1.45
CA TYR A 86 -7.01 -3.17 -2.44
C TYR A 86 -6.21 -1.96 -2.94
N SER A 87 -4.90 -1.88 -2.71
CA SER A 87 -4.08 -0.71 -3.06
C SER A 87 -4.18 -0.35 -4.55
N LEU A 88 -4.19 -1.38 -5.42
CA LEU A 88 -4.39 -1.21 -6.85
C LEU A 88 -5.77 -0.64 -7.18
N THR A 89 -6.81 -1.12 -6.50
CA THR A 89 -8.18 -0.62 -6.66
C THR A 89 -8.29 0.82 -6.20
N ILE A 90 -7.68 1.20 -5.07
CA ILE A 90 -7.61 2.61 -4.61
C ILE A 90 -6.94 3.47 -5.65
N TYR A 91 -5.80 3.01 -6.18
CA TYR A 91 -5.04 3.75 -7.18
C TYR A 91 -5.86 4.03 -8.45
N LEU A 92 -6.56 3.01 -8.97
CA LEU A 92 -7.45 3.16 -10.12
C LEU A 92 -8.65 4.05 -9.81
N SER A 93 -9.31 3.84 -8.66
CA SER A 93 -10.42 4.68 -8.22
C SER A 93 -10.01 6.13 -8.01
N HIS A 94 -8.79 6.40 -7.56
CA HIS A 94 -8.24 7.74 -7.41
C HIS A 94 -8.12 8.46 -8.77
N ASN A 95 -7.69 7.73 -9.81
CA ASN A 95 -7.67 8.27 -11.17
C ASN A 95 -9.08 8.53 -11.73
N LEU A 96 -10.08 7.71 -11.36
CA LEU A 96 -11.49 7.99 -11.71
C LEU A 96 -12.05 9.21 -10.98
N LEU A 97 -11.68 9.40 -9.71
CA LEU A 97 -12.06 10.55 -8.90
C LEU A 97 -11.54 11.87 -9.49
N TYR A 98 -10.35 11.86 -10.12
CA TYR A 98 -9.84 13.03 -10.84
C TYR A 98 -10.82 13.51 -11.92
N PHE A 99 -11.44 12.59 -12.65
CA PHE A 99 -12.41 12.93 -13.69
C PHE A 99 -13.71 13.49 -13.10
N LEU A 100 -14.12 12.97 -11.95
CA LEU A 100 -15.36 13.37 -11.26
C LEU A 100 -15.27 14.76 -10.64
N PHE A 101 -14.07 15.21 -10.29
CA PHE A 101 -13.81 16.51 -9.66
C PHE A 101 -12.98 17.47 -10.53
N PHE A 102 -12.91 17.23 -11.84
CA PHE A 102 -12.10 18.01 -12.77
C PHE A 102 -12.53 19.49 -12.75
N GLN A 103 -11.58 20.39 -12.45
CA GLN A 103 -11.75 21.86 -12.39
C GLN A 103 -12.77 22.41 -11.37
N GLN A 104 -13.44 21.58 -10.58
CA GLN A 104 -14.48 22.03 -9.63
C GLN A 104 -13.95 22.40 -8.24
N LEU A 105 -12.72 21.97 -7.90
CA LEU A 105 -12.19 22.10 -6.55
C LEU A 105 -11.22 23.28 -6.41
N ASN A 106 -11.56 24.19 -5.49
CA ASN A 106 -10.69 25.28 -5.07
C ASN A 106 -9.66 24.78 -4.03
N VAL A 107 -8.49 25.41 -3.95
CA VAL A 107 -7.34 24.97 -3.12
C VAL A 107 -7.69 24.88 -1.62
N PHE A 108 -8.62 25.71 -1.15
CA PHE A 108 -9.07 25.70 0.23
C PHE A 108 -10.12 24.62 0.53
N THR A 109 -11.02 24.35 -0.41
CA THR A 109 -12.10 23.36 -0.23
C THR A 109 -11.64 21.94 -0.49
N ILE A 110 -10.54 21.75 -1.24
CA ILE A 110 -10.04 20.44 -1.65
C ILE A 110 -9.76 19.51 -0.46
N TRP A 111 -9.30 20.05 0.67
CA TRP A 111 -8.96 19.27 1.86
C TRP A 111 -10.17 18.54 2.42
N PHE A 112 -11.33 19.20 2.50
CA PHE A 112 -12.57 18.59 2.97
C PHE A 112 -13.04 17.47 2.05
N PHE A 113 -12.95 17.67 0.73
CA PHE A 113 -13.30 16.64 -0.25
C PHE A 113 -12.34 15.45 -0.23
N ILE A 114 -11.04 15.69 -0.03
CA ILE A 114 -10.04 14.63 0.14
C ILE A 114 -10.36 13.81 1.38
N THR A 115 -10.59 14.44 2.54
CA THR A 115 -10.95 13.74 3.77
C THR A 115 -12.24 12.94 3.61
N GLY A 116 -13.27 13.53 3.01
CA GLY A 116 -14.53 12.86 2.72
C GLY A 116 -14.36 11.66 1.78
N ALA A 117 -13.57 11.80 0.71
CA ALA A 117 -13.27 10.71 -0.21
C ALA A 117 -12.49 9.57 0.47
N PHE A 118 -11.53 9.88 1.34
CA PHE A 118 -10.81 8.86 2.10
C PHE A 118 -11.73 8.08 3.05
N ILE A 119 -12.62 8.77 3.76
CA ILE A 119 -13.61 8.13 4.64
C ILE A 119 -14.56 7.26 3.79
N PHE A 120 -15.05 7.79 2.67
CA PHE A 120 -15.97 7.09 1.77
C PHE A 120 -15.33 5.84 1.16
N ILE A 121 -14.07 5.93 0.70
CA ILE A 121 -13.30 4.78 0.20
C ILE A 121 -13.10 3.77 1.32
N GLY A 122 -12.72 4.20 2.52
CA GLY A 122 -12.53 3.29 3.67
C GLY A 122 -13.80 2.52 4.04
N ILE A 123 -14.95 3.20 4.07
CA ILE A 123 -16.26 2.58 4.34
C ILE A 123 -16.65 1.65 3.19
N SER A 124 -16.50 2.09 1.94
CA SER A 124 -16.80 1.29 0.75
C SER A 124 -15.98 0.01 0.73
N MET A 125 -14.69 0.09 1.08
CA MET A 125 -13.83 -1.08 1.19
C MET A 125 -14.25 -2.06 2.27
N ARG A 126 -14.62 -1.55 3.45
CA ARG A 126 -15.15 -2.39 4.51
C ARG A 126 -16.43 -3.09 4.07
N ALA A 127 -17.32 -2.40 3.37
CA ALA A 127 -18.55 -2.97 2.84
C ALA A 127 -18.29 -4.02 1.75
N ILE A 128 -17.41 -3.73 0.79
CA ILE A 128 -16.99 -4.65 -0.26
C ILE A 128 -16.34 -5.90 0.34
N TYR A 129 -15.44 -5.74 1.30
CA TYR A 129 -14.80 -6.88 1.95
C TYR A 129 -15.81 -7.76 2.70
N LYS A 130 -16.74 -7.15 3.45
CA LYS A 130 -17.77 -7.89 4.18
C LYS A 130 -18.71 -8.67 3.26
N ARG A 131 -18.96 -8.16 2.05
CA ARG A 131 -19.94 -8.74 1.11
C ARG A 131 -19.31 -9.69 0.09
N TRP A 132 -18.13 -9.35 -0.45
CA TRP A 132 -17.51 -10.01 -1.60
C TRP A 132 -16.13 -10.60 -1.30
N GLU A 133 -15.60 -10.39 -0.08
CA GLU A 133 -14.31 -10.86 0.38
C GLU A 133 -13.21 -10.69 -0.68
N GLY A 134 -12.57 -11.78 -1.10
CA GLY A 134 -11.48 -11.77 -2.05
C GLY A 134 -11.84 -11.84 -3.53
N LYS A 135 -13.14 -11.92 -3.87
CA LYS A 135 -13.57 -11.93 -5.28
C LYS A 135 -13.49 -10.55 -5.93
N ALA A 136 -13.53 -9.48 -5.13
CA ALA A 136 -13.48 -8.09 -5.62
C ALA A 136 -12.06 -7.54 -5.84
N SER A 137 -11.01 -8.18 -5.30
CA SER A 137 -9.64 -7.66 -5.45
C SER A 137 -9.08 -8.03 -6.81
N ILE A 138 -8.79 -7.01 -7.62
CA ILE A 138 -8.12 -7.12 -8.92
C ILE A 138 -6.79 -7.88 -8.76
N LYS A 139 -6.06 -7.65 -7.67
CA LYS A 139 -4.79 -8.34 -7.37
C LYS A 139 -4.97 -9.85 -7.23
N VAL A 140 -6.07 -10.29 -6.61
CA VAL A 140 -6.39 -11.72 -6.45
C VAL A 140 -6.91 -12.32 -7.74
N GLN A 141 -7.66 -11.57 -8.54
CA GLN A 141 -8.07 -12.03 -9.87
C GLN A 141 -6.85 -12.21 -10.79
N ILE A 142 -5.92 -11.25 -10.80
CA ILE A 142 -4.65 -11.36 -11.54
C ILE A 142 -3.85 -12.57 -11.05
N GLY A 143 -3.74 -12.79 -9.73
CA GLY A 143 -3.03 -13.94 -9.17
C GLY A 143 -3.67 -15.30 -9.55
N LYS A 144 -5.00 -15.37 -9.61
CA LYS A 144 -5.69 -16.59 -10.08
C LYS A 144 -5.51 -16.82 -11.58
N LEU A 145 -5.55 -15.76 -12.36
CA LEU A 145 -5.31 -15.82 -13.81
C LEU A 145 -3.87 -16.28 -14.09
N SER A 146 -2.87 -15.71 -13.40
CA SER A 146 -1.47 -16.09 -13.58
C SER A 146 -1.22 -17.55 -13.20
N LEU A 147 -1.80 -18.02 -12.10
CA LEU A 147 -1.77 -19.44 -11.72
C LEU A 147 -2.40 -20.34 -12.79
N GLY A 148 -3.54 -19.94 -13.35
CA GLY A 148 -4.19 -20.67 -14.43
C GLY A 148 -3.32 -20.77 -15.69
N PHE A 149 -2.64 -19.67 -16.05
CA PHE A 149 -1.68 -19.67 -17.15
C PHE A 149 -0.46 -20.57 -16.86
N ALA A 150 0.11 -20.48 -15.66
CA ALA A 150 1.24 -21.30 -15.23
C ALA A 150 0.93 -22.79 -15.32
N MET A 151 -0.22 -23.22 -14.77
CA MET A 151 -0.66 -24.63 -14.84
C MET A 151 -0.91 -25.09 -16.29
N LYS A 152 -1.39 -24.21 -17.17
CA LYS A 152 -1.62 -24.54 -18.58
C LYS A 152 -0.29 -24.70 -19.35
N ILE A 153 0.70 -23.90 -19.02
CA ILE A 153 2.07 -24.01 -19.55
C ILE A 153 2.73 -25.29 -19.04
N GLU A 154 2.63 -25.56 -17.75
CA GLU A 154 3.18 -26.76 -17.11
C GLU A 154 2.57 -28.05 -17.70
N LYS A 155 1.25 -28.10 -17.88
CA LYS A 155 0.57 -29.21 -18.58
C LYS A 155 1.05 -29.39 -20.01
N LYS A 156 1.31 -28.30 -20.75
CA LYS A 156 1.86 -28.38 -22.13
C LYS A 156 3.29 -28.91 -22.13
N LEU A 157 4.12 -28.47 -21.19
CA LEU A 157 5.50 -28.93 -21.03
C LEU A 157 5.55 -30.42 -20.66
N HIS A 158 4.73 -30.83 -19.69
CA HIS A 158 4.66 -32.22 -19.25
C HIS A 158 4.13 -33.15 -20.36
N LYS A 159 3.15 -32.70 -21.17
CA LYS A 159 2.66 -33.44 -22.33
C LYS A 159 3.73 -33.57 -23.42
N LYS A 160 4.51 -32.52 -23.68
CA LYS A 160 5.61 -32.53 -24.66
C LYS A 160 6.74 -33.48 -24.22
N TYR A 161 7.10 -33.46 -22.94
CA TYR A 161 8.09 -34.38 -22.36
C TYR A 161 7.66 -35.85 -22.49
N ASN A 162 6.40 -36.16 -22.13
CA ASN A 162 5.89 -37.53 -22.19
C ASN A 162 5.75 -38.06 -23.63
N ASN A 163 5.54 -37.18 -24.62
CA ASN A 163 5.55 -37.56 -26.04
C ASN A 163 6.96 -37.84 -26.58
N ASN A 164 8.00 -37.16 -26.06
CA ASN A 164 9.38 -37.37 -26.49
C ASN A 164 10.01 -38.67 -25.94
N ILE A 165 9.46 -39.24 -24.87
CA ILE A 165 9.94 -40.52 -24.27
C ILE A 165 9.32 -41.74 -24.97
N ARG A 166 8.25 -41.55 -25.75
CA ARG A 166 7.55 -42.62 -26.47
C ARG A 166 8.02 -42.82 -27.92
N ILE A 167 9.12 -42.17 -28.31
CA ILE A 167 9.77 -42.29 -29.63
C ILE A 167 11.09 -43.03 -29.44
#